data_AF-F7VE54-F1
#
_entry.id   AF-F7VE54-F1
#
_cell.length_a   1.000
_cell.length_b   1.000
_cell.length_c   1.000
_cell.angle_alpha   90.00
_cell.angle_beta   90.00
_cell.angle_gamma   90.00
#
_symmetry.space_group_name_H-M   'P 1'
#
loop_
_entity.id
_entity.type
_entity.pdbx_description
1 polymer ?
#
loop_
_entity_poly.entity_id
_entity_poly.type
_entity_poly.pdbx_seq_one_letter_code
_entity_poly.pdbx_strand_id
1 'polypeptide(L)'
;MTESAAYPKVYLGGDLVFRKDAQQLFKAFKEACLAVRLHGVSPFDGQDEVEALPPGKETSLLIARLDRGLMDECAAALFCIDPFRRAADMDPGTAVEIGYMAAQNKPMAGYTVDGRSYHQKVQSYFEQAWHTPLTEEKPQNGGRVRWLDADAMIVHSEGLLQNAMVEGFIRQAGGDIAVADDILTAFRAAASDLAGLIYGASGQEGASHG
;
A
#
# COMPACT_ATOMS: atom_id res chain seq x y z
N MET A 1 -26.88 13.48 -1.86
CA MET A 1 -26.12 12.22 -1.62
C MET A 1 -25.93 11.40 -2.91
N THR A 2 -26.03 11.99 -4.10
CA THR A 2 -26.04 11.26 -5.39
C THR A 2 -24.74 11.31 -6.19
N GLU A 3 -23.81 12.24 -5.92
CA GLU A 3 -22.58 12.39 -6.73
C GLU A 3 -21.54 11.28 -6.51
N SER A 4 -21.40 10.77 -5.29
CA SER A 4 -20.39 9.73 -4.96
C SER A 4 -20.69 8.36 -5.59
N ALA A 5 -21.96 8.06 -5.89
CA ALA A 5 -22.33 6.77 -6.48
C ALA A 5 -21.86 6.60 -7.94
N ALA A 6 -21.48 7.70 -8.61
CA ALA A 6 -20.96 7.69 -9.97
C ALA A 6 -19.42 7.63 -10.04
N TYR A 7 -18.73 7.77 -8.91
CA TYR A 7 -17.27 7.77 -8.86
C TYR A 7 -16.70 6.34 -8.77
N PRO A 8 -15.54 6.07 -9.40
CA PRO A 8 -14.87 4.77 -9.29
C PRO A 8 -14.63 4.41 -7.82
N LYS A 9 -15.02 3.19 -7.43
CA LYS A 9 -14.72 2.63 -6.11
C LYS A 9 -13.23 2.31 -6.02
N VAL A 10 -12.59 2.79 -4.96
CA VAL A 10 -11.15 2.63 -4.70
C VAL A 10 -10.96 1.97 -3.34
N TYR A 11 -10.35 0.79 -3.32
CA TYR A 11 -10.03 0.09 -2.09
C TYR A 11 -8.91 0.82 -1.32
N LEU A 12 -9.08 1.01 -0.02
CA LEU A 12 -8.12 1.69 0.85
C LEU A 12 -7.40 0.67 1.74
N GLY A 13 -6.30 0.10 1.26
CA GLY A 13 -5.53 -0.93 1.95
C GLY A 13 -4.36 -0.36 2.77
N GLY A 14 -3.92 -1.11 3.78
CA GLY A 14 -2.83 -0.70 4.67
C GLY A 14 -2.96 -1.15 6.11
N ASP A 15 -1.89 -0.95 6.88
CA ASP A 15 -1.83 -1.20 8.33
C ASP A 15 -2.76 -0.31 9.17
N LEU A 16 -3.41 0.66 8.53
CA LEU A 16 -4.20 1.72 9.14
C LEU A 16 -5.39 1.19 9.96
N VAL A 17 -5.93 0.02 9.61
CA VAL A 17 -6.98 -0.67 10.37
C VAL A 17 -6.54 -1.01 11.80
N PHE A 18 -5.23 -1.12 12.06
CA PHE A 18 -4.67 -1.42 13.38
C PHE A 18 -4.40 -0.17 14.22
N ARG A 19 -4.59 1.04 13.66
CA ARG A 19 -4.36 2.29 14.40
C ARG A 19 -5.53 2.57 15.34
N LYS A 20 -5.23 3.19 16.49
CA LYS A 20 -6.22 3.48 17.54
C LYS A 20 -7.41 4.31 17.03
N ASP A 21 -7.17 5.18 16.07
CA ASP A 21 -8.10 6.14 15.47
C ASP A 21 -8.46 5.78 14.02
N ALA A 22 -8.39 4.49 13.66
CA ALA A 22 -8.61 4.01 12.29
C ALA A 22 -9.89 4.56 11.64
N GLN A 23 -11.02 4.55 12.37
CA GLN A 23 -12.31 5.05 11.87
C GLN A 23 -12.26 6.53 11.48
N GLN A 24 -11.64 7.39 12.31
CA GLN A 24 -11.47 8.81 12.02
C GLN A 24 -10.53 9.02 10.83
N LEU A 25 -9.47 8.21 10.73
CA LEU A 25 -8.53 8.28 9.62
C LEU A 25 -9.18 7.91 8.28
N PHE A 26 -9.90 6.80 8.21
CA PHE A 26 -10.60 6.39 7.00
C PHE A 26 -11.71 7.37 6.59
N LYS A 27 -12.36 8.04 7.55
CA LYS A 27 -13.28 9.14 7.22
C LYS A 27 -12.55 10.27 6.47
N ALA A 28 -11.41 10.73 6.98
CA ALA A 28 -10.61 11.77 6.33
C ALA A 28 -10.10 11.34 4.94
N PHE A 29 -9.77 10.06 4.77
CA PHE A 29 -9.34 9.50 3.50
C PHE A 29 -10.46 9.46 2.47
N LYS A 30 -11.65 9.04 2.88
CA LYS A 30 -12.85 9.07 2.03
C LYS A 30 -13.17 10.50 1.58
N GLU A 31 -13.06 11.48 2.48
CA GLU A 31 -13.22 12.89 2.13
C GLU A 31 -12.16 13.35 1.11
N ALA A 32 -10.91 12.93 1.28
CA ALA A 32 -9.84 13.21 0.31
C ALA A 32 -10.07 12.54 -1.06
N CYS A 33 -10.57 11.29 -1.11
CA CYS A 33 -10.96 10.64 -2.35
C CYS A 33 -12.06 11.42 -3.08
N LEU A 34 -13.09 11.89 -2.36
CA LEU A 34 -14.18 12.66 -2.96
C LEU A 34 -13.69 13.96 -3.62
N ALA A 35 -12.69 14.61 -3.03
CA ALA A 35 -12.10 15.83 -3.57
C ALA A 35 -11.44 15.63 -4.95
N VAL A 36 -11.03 14.40 -5.27
CA VAL A 36 -10.45 14.00 -6.57
C VAL A 36 -11.38 13.10 -7.39
N ARG A 37 -12.68 13.13 -7.07
CA ARG A 37 -13.75 12.36 -7.75
C ARG A 37 -13.62 10.84 -7.64
N LEU A 38 -13.02 10.34 -6.56
CA LEU A 38 -12.96 8.91 -6.24
C LEU A 38 -13.91 8.56 -5.09
N HIS A 39 -14.36 7.30 -5.04
CA HIS A 39 -15.13 6.77 -3.93
C HIS A 39 -14.25 5.81 -3.12
N GLY A 40 -13.71 6.26 -1.99
CA GLY A 40 -12.89 5.42 -1.11
C GLY A 40 -13.72 4.36 -0.37
N VAL A 41 -13.29 3.11 -0.42
CA VAL A 41 -13.88 1.95 0.27
C VAL A 41 -12.85 1.42 1.26
N SER A 42 -13.15 1.54 2.55
CA SER A 42 -12.33 1.02 3.64
C SER A 42 -12.70 -0.44 3.98
N PRO A 43 -11.78 -1.22 4.58
CA PRO A 43 -12.09 -2.57 5.06
C PRO A 43 -13.33 -2.63 5.97
N PHE A 44 -13.57 -1.58 6.77
CA PHE A 44 -14.74 -1.50 7.66
C PHE A 44 -16.09 -1.46 6.94
N ASP A 45 -16.16 -1.08 5.66
CA ASP A 45 -17.44 -0.93 4.93
C ASP A 45 -18.12 -2.27 4.59
N GLY A 46 -17.41 -3.38 4.74
CA GLY A 46 -17.92 -4.74 4.49
C GLY A 46 -18.02 -5.61 5.74
N GLN A 47 -17.79 -5.05 6.94
CA GLN A 47 -17.53 -5.82 8.15
C GLN A 47 -18.60 -5.65 9.26
N ASP A 48 -19.78 -5.11 8.96
CA ASP A 48 -20.87 -4.93 9.94
C ASP A 48 -21.22 -6.22 10.72
N GLU A 49 -21.18 -7.37 10.04
CA GLU A 49 -21.45 -8.68 10.64
C GLU A 49 -20.34 -9.15 11.60
N VAL A 50 -19.13 -8.61 11.46
CA VAL A 50 -17.94 -9.02 12.20
C VAL A 50 -17.86 -8.33 13.56
N GLU A 51 -18.35 -7.09 13.67
CA GLU A 51 -18.26 -6.31 14.92
C GLU A 51 -18.96 -7.00 16.11
N ALA A 52 -19.99 -7.81 15.83
CA ALA A 52 -20.74 -8.56 16.83
C ALA A 52 -20.11 -9.92 17.21
N LEU A 53 -19.08 -10.36 16.49
CA LEU A 53 -18.46 -11.69 16.69
C LEU A 53 -17.30 -11.63 17.68
N PRO A 54 -17.07 -12.70 18.48
CA PRO A 54 -15.89 -12.79 19.32
C PRO A 54 -14.61 -12.84 18.47
N PRO A 55 -13.48 -12.30 18.95
CA PRO A 55 -12.22 -12.44 18.24
C PRO A 55 -11.78 -13.90 18.18
N GLY A 56 -11.22 -14.32 17.05
CA GLY A 56 -10.76 -15.69 16.88
C GLY A 56 -10.54 -16.05 15.41
N LYS A 57 -10.07 -17.28 15.19
CA LYS A 57 -9.73 -17.80 13.86
C LYS A 57 -10.88 -17.64 12.86
N GLU A 58 -12.10 -18.00 13.24
CA GLU A 58 -13.26 -17.95 12.34
C GLU A 58 -13.59 -16.52 11.92
N THR A 59 -13.61 -15.59 12.88
CA THR A 59 -13.79 -14.16 12.66
C THR A 59 -12.70 -13.59 11.74
N SER A 60 -11.43 -13.95 11.95
CA SER A 60 -10.33 -13.52 11.08
C SER A 60 -10.45 -14.06 9.65
N LEU A 61 -10.90 -15.31 9.48
CA LEU A 61 -11.13 -15.90 8.15
C LEU A 61 -12.34 -15.28 7.46
N LEU A 62 -13.36 -14.84 8.21
CA LEU A 62 -14.49 -14.09 7.69
C LEU A 62 -14.04 -12.72 7.20
N ILE A 63 -13.28 -11.97 8.01
CA ILE A 63 -12.67 -10.68 7.62
C ILE A 63 -11.91 -10.81 6.30
N ALA A 64 -10.99 -11.77 6.20
CA ALA A 64 -10.22 -11.99 4.98
C ALA A 64 -11.08 -12.26 3.74
N ARG A 65 -12.23 -12.94 3.91
CA ARG A 65 -13.19 -13.16 2.81
C ARG A 65 -13.92 -11.88 2.42
N LEU A 66 -14.31 -11.07 3.40
CA LEU A 66 -15.03 -9.82 3.19
C LEU A 66 -14.12 -8.78 2.52
N ASP A 67 -12.88 -8.63 2.99
CA ASP A 67 -11.89 -7.73 2.38
C ASP A 67 -11.60 -8.10 0.93
N ARG A 68 -11.51 -9.40 0.63
CA ARG A 68 -11.42 -9.87 -0.76
C ARG A 68 -12.63 -9.46 -1.60
N GLY A 69 -13.85 -9.59 -1.05
CA GLY A 69 -15.07 -9.16 -1.72
C GLY A 69 -15.10 -7.66 -2.00
N LEU A 70 -14.65 -6.83 -1.05
CA LEU A 70 -14.51 -5.39 -1.25
C LEU A 70 -13.51 -5.08 -2.36
N MET A 71 -12.37 -5.75 -2.39
CA MET A 71 -11.39 -5.60 -3.47
C MET A 71 -11.97 -5.98 -4.83
N ASP A 72 -12.79 -7.04 -4.92
CA ASP A 72 -13.45 -7.46 -6.17
C ASP A 72 -14.37 -6.38 -6.73
N GLU A 73 -15.12 -5.68 -5.87
CA GLU A 73 -16.01 -4.58 -6.26
C GLU A 73 -15.29 -3.27 -6.62
N CYS A 74 -14.06 -3.08 -6.16
CA CYS A 74 -13.30 -1.85 -6.41
C CYS A 74 -12.64 -1.86 -7.79
N ALA A 75 -12.62 -0.71 -8.44
CA ALA A 75 -11.98 -0.50 -9.74
C ALA A 75 -10.47 -0.22 -9.62
N ALA A 76 -10.03 0.29 -8.47
CA ALA A 76 -8.65 0.68 -8.21
C ALA A 76 -8.31 0.55 -6.72
N ALA A 77 -7.06 0.84 -6.32
CA ALA A 77 -6.66 0.85 -4.91
C ALA A 77 -5.60 1.88 -4.54
N LEU A 78 -5.61 2.27 -3.26
CA LEU A 78 -4.58 3.05 -2.59
C LEU A 78 -4.02 2.24 -1.42
N PHE A 79 -2.70 2.06 -1.38
CA PHE A 79 -2.04 1.23 -0.37
C PHE A 79 -1.06 2.04 0.49
N CYS A 80 -1.25 1.99 1.82
CA CYS A 80 -0.23 2.41 2.76
C CYS A 80 0.90 1.38 2.76
N ILE A 81 2.13 1.80 2.47
CA ILE A 81 3.31 0.94 2.50
C ILE A 81 4.28 1.32 3.64
N ASP A 82 3.76 1.98 4.67
CA ASP A 82 4.50 2.30 5.89
C ASP A 82 5.12 1.05 6.52
N PRO A 83 6.32 1.15 7.12
CA PRO A 83 6.86 0.07 7.93
C PRO A 83 5.94 -0.27 9.11
N PHE A 84 5.73 -1.56 9.34
CA PHE A 84 4.76 -2.06 10.31
C PHE A 84 5.44 -2.70 11.52
N ARG A 85 4.87 -2.49 12.72
CA ARG A 85 5.36 -3.07 14.00
C ARG A 85 6.83 -2.79 14.31
N ARG A 86 7.31 -1.59 13.93
CA ARG A 86 8.70 -1.13 14.12
C ARG A 86 9.74 -1.93 13.31
N ALA A 87 9.33 -2.76 12.36
CA ALA A 87 10.22 -3.42 11.41
C ALA A 87 10.46 -2.52 10.18
N ALA A 88 11.32 -2.97 9.26
CA ALA A 88 11.52 -2.31 7.97
C ALA A 88 10.36 -2.58 7.00
N ASP A 89 9.82 -3.80 7.06
CA ASP A 89 8.77 -4.28 6.16
C ASP A 89 7.40 -3.67 6.48
N MET A 90 6.61 -3.47 5.42
CA MET A 90 5.20 -3.14 5.53
C MET A 90 4.33 -4.31 6.03
N ASP A 91 3.05 -4.06 6.26
CA ASP A 91 2.09 -5.09 6.66
C ASP A 91 1.96 -6.23 5.62
N PRO A 92 2.17 -7.51 6.00
CA PRO A 92 2.05 -8.62 5.07
C PRO A 92 0.62 -8.83 4.53
N GLY A 93 -0.43 -8.45 5.29
CA GLY A 93 -1.80 -8.50 4.79
C GLY A 93 -1.98 -7.60 3.57
N THR A 94 -1.53 -6.36 3.70
CA THR A 94 -1.53 -5.37 2.61
C THR A 94 -0.68 -5.82 1.42
N ALA A 95 0.44 -6.52 1.63
CA ALA A 95 1.23 -7.07 0.53
C ALA A 95 0.46 -8.14 -0.27
N VAL A 96 -0.37 -8.95 0.39
CA VAL A 96 -1.27 -9.91 -0.28
C VAL A 96 -2.35 -9.19 -1.08
N GLU A 97 -2.93 -8.11 -0.54
CA GLU A 97 -3.93 -7.28 -1.23
C GLU A 97 -3.37 -6.66 -2.52
N ILE A 98 -2.16 -6.09 -2.45
CA ILE A 98 -1.45 -5.55 -3.63
C ILE A 98 -1.29 -6.63 -4.70
N GLY A 99 -0.80 -7.82 -4.33
CA GLY A 99 -0.66 -8.94 -5.25
C GLY A 99 -2.00 -9.39 -5.86
N TYR A 100 -3.06 -9.45 -5.04
CA TYR A 100 -4.40 -9.84 -5.47
C TYR A 100 -5.00 -8.86 -6.48
N MET A 101 -4.84 -7.56 -6.25
CA MET A 101 -5.35 -6.53 -7.16
C MET A 101 -4.49 -6.39 -8.42
N ALA A 102 -3.17 -6.63 -8.31
CA ALA A 102 -2.27 -6.64 -9.46
C ALA A 102 -2.62 -7.80 -10.41
N ALA A 103 -2.95 -8.97 -9.89
CA ALA A 103 -3.41 -10.11 -10.68
C ALA A 103 -4.71 -9.83 -11.46
N GLN A 104 -5.50 -8.84 -11.04
CA GLN A 104 -6.71 -8.38 -11.71
C GLN A 104 -6.47 -7.22 -12.69
N ASN A 105 -5.22 -6.77 -12.85
CA ASN A 105 -4.84 -5.60 -13.65
C ASN A 105 -5.53 -4.30 -13.18
N LYS A 106 -5.81 -4.18 -11.89
CA LYS A 106 -6.45 -2.97 -11.34
C LYS A 106 -5.40 -1.86 -11.14
N PRO A 107 -5.65 -0.61 -11.57
CA PRO A 107 -4.77 0.51 -11.29
C PRO A 107 -4.65 0.72 -9.78
N MET A 108 -3.45 1.07 -9.33
CA MET A 108 -3.19 1.34 -7.91
C MET A 108 -2.06 2.33 -7.72
N ALA A 109 -2.06 3.03 -6.59
CA ALA A 109 -0.95 3.86 -6.15
C ALA A 109 -0.64 3.57 -4.67
N GLY A 110 0.58 3.90 -4.24
CA GLY A 110 1.00 3.71 -2.86
C GLY A 110 1.32 5.03 -2.17
N TYR A 111 1.40 5.00 -0.85
CA TYR A 111 1.87 6.13 -0.07
C TYR A 111 2.59 5.68 1.19
N THR A 112 3.49 6.52 1.70
CA THR A 112 4.19 6.31 2.97
C THR A 112 4.64 7.62 3.61
N VAL A 113 4.82 7.59 4.93
CA VAL A 113 5.52 8.66 5.67
C VAL A 113 7.00 8.40 5.88
N ASP A 114 7.50 7.24 5.44
CA ASP A 114 8.91 6.87 5.56
C ASP A 114 9.56 6.73 4.18
N GLY A 115 10.10 7.85 3.70
CA GLY A 115 10.82 7.96 2.43
C GLY A 115 12.23 7.37 2.41
N ARG A 116 12.70 6.77 3.51
CA ARG A 116 13.98 6.06 3.51
C ARG A 116 13.93 4.86 2.57
N SER A 117 15.06 4.52 1.95
CA SER A 117 15.16 3.28 1.18
C SER A 117 14.97 2.06 2.09
N TYR A 118 14.54 0.94 1.52
CA TYR A 118 14.39 -0.31 2.23
C TYR A 118 15.67 -0.70 2.96
N HIS A 119 16.83 -0.49 2.32
CA HIS A 119 18.13 -0.67 2.95
C HIS A 119 18.28 0.16 4.23
N GLN A 120 18.05 1.46 4.15
CA GLN A 120 18.18 2.37 5.29
C GLN A 120 17.22 1.98 6.43
N LYS A 121 16.03 1.47 6.09
CA LYS A 121 15.05 0.96 7.06
C LYS A 121 15.57 -0.28 7.77
N VAL A 122 16.08 -1.28 7.03
CA VAL A 122 16.65 -2.51 7.61
C VAL A 122 17.87 -2.18 8.47
N GLN A 123 18.79 -1.34 7.98
CA GLN A 123 19.94 -0.89 8.75
C GLN A 123 19.52 -0.24 10.07
N SER A 124 18.60 0.74 10.01
CA SER A 124 18.12 1.43 11.20
C SER A 124 17.47 0.46 12.19
N TYR A 125 16.71 -0.52 11.72
CA TYR A 125 16.08 -1.54 12.56
C TYR A 125 17.11 -2.37 13.30
N PHE A 126 18.10 -2.93 12.59
CA PHE A 126 19.14 -3.76 13.19
C PHE A 126 20.05 -2.98 14.16
N GLU A 127 20.41 -1.75 13.82
CA GLU A 127 21.21 -0.91 14.71
C GLU A 127 20.46 -0.49 15.98
N GLN A 128 19.18 -0.13 15.87
CA GLN A 128 18.41 0.38 17.00
C GLN A 128 17.84 -0.73 17.89
N ALA A 129 17.30 -1.80 17.30
CA ALA A 129 16.65 -2.87 18.05
C ALA A 129 17.65 -3.94 18.53
N TRP A 130 18.70 -4.19 17.74
CA TRP A 130 19.63 -5.32 17.96
C TRP A 130 21.09 -4.90 18.15
N HIS A 131 21.40 -3.60 18.07
CA HIS A 131 22.76 -3.05 18.20
C HIS A 131 23.79 -3.74 17.30
N THR A 132 23.34 -4.21 16.14
CA THR A 132 24.16 -4.94 15.19
C THR A 132 24.12 -4.22 13.83
N PRO A 133 25.26 -3.81 13.26
CA PRO A 133 25.27 -3.18 11.95
C PRO A 133 25.08 -4.23 10.84
N LEU A 134 24.72 -3.77 9.64
CA LEU A 134 24.75 -4.60 8.45
C LEU A 134 26.19 -4.93 8.06
N THR A 135 26.40 -6.12 7.48
CA THR A 135 27.70 -6.55 6.97
C THR A 135 27.73 -6.44 5.45
N GLU A 136 28.81 -5.86 4.92
CA GLU A 136 29.05 -5.79 3.49
C GLU A 136 29.69 -7.09 2.99
N GLU A 137 29.07 -7.75 2.01
CA GLU A 137 29.62 -8.88 1.28
C GLU A 137 30.03 -8.45 -0.14
N LYS A 138 31.34 -8.46 -0.40
CA LYS A 138 31.92 -8.17 -1.73
C LYS A 138 32.12 -9.48 -2.50
N PRO A 139 31.37 -9.74 -3.57
CA PRO A 139 31.55 -10.96 -4.34
C PRO A 139 32.89 -10.94 -5.10
N GLN A 140 33.57 -12.09 -5.10
CA GLN A 140 34.93 -12.23 -5.68
C GLN A 140 34.98 -12.03 -7.21
N ASN A 141 33.84 -12.15 -7.89
CA ASN A 141 33.71 -12.03 -9.34
C ASN A 141 33.44 -10.59 -9.82
N GLY A 142 33.54 -9.58 -8.95
CA GLY A 142 33.22 -8.19 -9.29
C GLY A 142 31.72 -7.92 -9.45
N GLY A 143 30.86 -8.82 -8.96
CA GLY A 143 29.42 -8.61 -8.89
C GLY A 143 29.01 -7.47 -7.95
N ARG A 144 27.72 -7.18 -7.90
CA ARG A 144 27.15 -6.14 -7.02
C ARG A 144 27.37 -6.51 -5.55
N VAL A 145 27.80 -5.52 -4.76
CA VAL A 145 27.87 -5.60 -3.29
C VAL A 145 26.52 -6.03 -2.74
N ARG A 146 26.55 -6.96 -1.78
CA ARG A 146 25.38 -7.37 -1.00
C ARG A 146 25.54 -6.87 0.42
N TRP A 147 24.42 -6.53 1.03
CA TRP A 147 24.34 -6.20 2.43
C TRP A 147 23.61 -7.32 3.13
N LEU A 148 24.18 -7.78 4.24
CA LEU A 148 23.65 -8.87 5.04
C LEU A 148 23.24 -8.33 6.41
N ASP A 149 22.10 -8.81 6.91
CA ASP A 149 21.73 -8.57 8.30
C ASP A 149 22.47 -9.50 9.27
N ALA A 150 22.11 -9.43 10.56
CA ALA A 150 22.74 -10.23 11.62
C ALA A 150 22.56 -11.75 11.44
N ASP A 151 21.54 -12.16 10.68
CA ASP A 151 21.22 -13.56 10.39
C ASP A 151 21.77 -14.01 9.01
N ALA A 152 22.65 -13.21 8.40
CA ALA A 152 23.21 -13.41 7.07
C ALA A 152 22.15 -13.41 5.94
N MET A 153 21.01 -12.75 6.16
CA MET A 153 19.98 -12.56 5.13
C MET A 153 20.28 -11.32 4.29
N ILE A 154 20.06 -11.44 2.98
CA ILE A 154 20.31 -10.35 2.03
C ILE A 154 19.29 -9.23 2.22
N VAL A 155 19.79 -8.02 2.46
CA VAL A 155 19.02 -6.78 2.37
C VAL A 155 18.75 -6.48 0.91
N HIS A 156 17.51 -6.70 0.50
CA HIS A 156 17.08 -6.66 -0.91
C HIS A 156 16.56 -5.28 -1.33
N SER A 157 16.04 -5.19 -2.57
CA SER A 157 15.21 -4.05 -3.04
C SER A 157 15.89 -2.68 -2.93
N GLU A 158 17.20 -2.66 -3.21
CA GLU A 158 18.01 -1.45 -3.20
C GLU A 158 17.42 -0.36 -4.14
N GLY A 159 17.26 0.84 -3.62
CA GLY A 159 16.64 1.97 -4.32
C GLY A 159 15.11 2.04 -4.24
N LEU A 160 14.45 1.06 -3.61
CA LEU A 160 13.00 1.05 -3.40
C LEU A 160 12.66 1.34 -1.92
N LEU A 161 11.41 1.69 -1.65
CA LEU A 161 10.93 2.01 -0.30
C LEU A 161 10.49 0.75 0.47
N GLN A 162 10.10 -0.30 -0.25
CA GLN A 162 9.68 -1.60 0.27
C GLN A 162 10.20 -2.74 -0.62
N ASN A 163 9.82 -3.98 -0.31
CA ASN A 163 10.10 -5.14 -1.16
C ASN A 163 9.75 -4.88 -2.64
N ALA A 164 10.61 -5.31 -3.55
CA ALA A 164 10.48 -5.05 -4.98
C ALA A 164 9.18 -5.57 -5.61
N MET A 165 8.56 -6.60 -5.04
CA MET A 165 7.26 -7.09 -5.51
C MET A 165 6.13 -6.11 -5.15
N VAL A 166 6.19 -5.50 -3.97
CA VAL A 166 5.20 -4.51 -3.50
C VAL A 166 5.25 -3.27 -4.39
N GLU A 167 6.40 -2.59 -4.41
CA GLU A 167 6.53 -1.35 -5.16
C GLU A 167 6.50 -1.62 -6.67
N GLY A 168 7.06 -2.75 -7.11
CA GLY A 168 7.04 -3.17 -8.51
C GLY A 168 5.63 -3.39 -9.04
N PHE A 169 4.73 -4.04 -8.29
CA PHE A 169 3.35 -4.24 -8.72
C PHE A 169 2.56 -2.94 -8.78
N ILE A 170 2.77 -2.03 -7.83
CA ILE A 170 2.16 -0.69 -7.88
C ILE A 170 2.63 0.07 -9.13
N ARG A 171 3.94 0.08 -9.41
CA ARG A 171 4.50 0.73 -10.59
C ARG A 171 4.06 0.09 -11.91
N GLN A 172 3.97 -1.24 -11.97
CA GLN A 172 3.48 -1.97 -13.15
C GLN A 172 2.01 -1.71 -13.43
N ALA A 173 1.22 -1.40 -12.40
CA ALA A 173 -0.17 -0.96 -12.54
C ALA A 173 -0.31 0.51 -12.98
N GLY A 174 0.81 1.22 -13.19
CA GLY A 174 0.86 2.60 -13.67
C GLY A 174 0.92 3.68 -12.59
N GLY A 175 0.92 3.30 -11.30
CA GLY A 175 1.04 4.24 -10.18
C GLY A 175 2.47 4.50 -9.72
N ASP A 176 2.60 5.35 -8.71
CA ASP A 176 3.84 5.60 -7.97
C ASP A 176 3.57 5.59 -6.46
N ILE A 177 4.61 5.82 -5.66
CA ILE A 177 4.53 5.95 -4.21
C ILE A 177 4.66 7.42 -3.82
N ALA A 178 3.60 7.99 -3.25
CA ALA A 178 3.67 9.31 -2.65
C ALA A 178 4.38 9.26 -1.29
N VAL A 179 5.28 10.22 -1.06
CA VAL A 179 6.01 10.35 0.21
C VAL A 179 5.74 11.73 0.80
N ALA A 180 5.34 11.78 2.07
CA ALA A 180 5.19 13.05 2.81
C ALA A 180 5.42 12.84 4.31
N ASP A 181 5.63 13.91 5.07
CA ASP A 181 5.90 13.82 6.51
C ASP A 181 4.68 13.40 7.35
N ASP A 182 3.47 13.49 6.79
CA ASP A 182 2.23 13.08 7.43
C ASP A 182 1.37 12.21 6.50
N ILE A 183 0.62 11.31 7.12
CA ILE A 183 -0.09 10.25 6.40
C ILE A 183 -1.21 10.79 5.50
N LEU A 184 -1.85 11.90 5.89
CA LEU A 184 -2.97 12.46 5.13
C LEU A 184 -2.48 13.22 3.90
N THR A 185 -1.35 13.92 4.01
CA THR A 185 -0.69 14.55 2.86
C THR A 185 -0.17 13.51 1.89
N ALA A 186 0.49 12.45 2.38
CA ALA A 186 0.95 11.34 1.53
C ALA A 186 -0.24 10.67 0.81
N PHE A 187 -1.33 10.39 1.54
CA PHE A 187 -2.55 9.84 0.98
C PHE A 187 -3.17 10.74 -0.11
N ARG A 188 -3.28 12.05 0.13
CA ARG A 188 -3.87 13.01 -0.83
C ARG A 188 -3.07 13.08 -2.14
N ALA A 189 -1.75 13.04 -2.05
CA ALA A 189 -0.88 12.98 -3.22
C ALA A 189 -1.13 11.69 -4.02
N ALA A 190 -1.09 10.52 -3.37
CA ALA A 190 -1.36 9.24 -4.03
C ALA A 190 -2.78 9.16 -4.63
N ALA A 191 -3.79 9.70 -3.95
CA ALA A 191 -5.15 9.76 -4.47
C ALA A 191 -5.27 10.64 -5.72
N SER A 192 -4.53 11.76 -5.75
CA SER A 192 -4.49 12.65 -6.92
C SER A 192 -3.81 11.98 -8.12
N ASP A 193 -2.69 11.30 -7.88
CA ASP A 193 -1.97 10.55 -8.92
C ASP A 193 -2.83 9.40 -9.47
N LEU A 194 -3.49 8.65 -8.60
CA LEU A 194 -4.40 7.58 -9.01
C LEU A 194 -5.60 8.11 -9.81
N ALA A 195 -6.18 9.24 -9.40
CA ALA A 195 -7.24 9.89 -10.18
C ALA A 195 -6.74 10.30 -11.57
N GLY A 196 -5.50 10.81 -11.66
CA GLY A 196 -4.83 11.10 -12.93
C GLY A 196 -4.67 9.86 -13.81
N LEU A 197 -4.33 8.72 -13.23
CA LEU A 197 -4.22 7.45 -13.94
C LEU A 197 -5.58 6.97 -14.48
N ILE A 198 -6.63 7.00 -13.65
CA ILE A 198 -7.98 6.53 -14.02
C ILE A 198 -8.60 7.42 -15.09
N TYR A 199 -8.53 8.74 -14.92
CA TYR A 199 -9.17 9.68 -15.84
C TYR A 199 -8.30 10.05 -17.04
N GLY A 200 -6.97 10.02 -16.90
CA GLY A 200 -6.03 10.27 -17.99
C GLY A 200 -6.06 9.17 -19.05
N ALA A 201 -6.23 7.90 -18.65
CA ALA A 201 -6.41 6.79 -19.58
C ALA A 201 -7.66 6.95 -20.47
N SER A 202 -8.75 7.49 -19.92
CA SER A 202 -10.01 7.71 -20.64
C SER A 202 -9.96 8.82 -21.71
N GLY A 203 -8.92 9.66 -21.71
CA GLY A 203 -8.75 10.75 -22.68
C GLY A 203 -8.02 10.35 -23.97
N GLN A 204 -7.31 9.21 -23.99
CA GLN A 204 -6.54 8.77 -25.16
C GLN A 204 -7.31 7.83 -26.11
N GLU A 205 -8.36 7.15 -25.63
CA GLU A 205 -9.19 6.29 -26.49
C GLU A 205 -10.07 7.07 -27.49
N GLY A 206 -10.23 8.40 -27.32
CA GLY A 206 -10.98 9.26 -28.23
C GLY A 206 -10.18 9.92 -29.37
N ALA A 207 -8.86 9.72 -29.43
CA ALA A 207 -7.96 10.46 -30.32
C ALA A 207 -7.32 9.63 -31.45
N SER A 208 -7.78 8.39 -31.68
CA SER A 208 -7.43 7.65 -32.89
C SER A 208 -8.71 7.28 -33.62
N HIS A 209 -9.07 8.06 -34.64
CA HIS A 209 -9.82 7.71 -35.86
C HIS A 209 -10.04 9.03 -36.60
N GLY A 210 -8.98 9.47 -37.29
CA GLY A 210 -8.98 10.56 -38.26
C GLY A 210 -8.15 10.14 -39.46
#